data_AF-X1E5X6-F1
#
_entry.id   AF-X1E5X6-F1
#
_cell.length_a   1.000
_cell.length_b   1.000
_cell.length_c   1.000
_cell.angle_alpha   90.00
_cell.angle_beta   90.00
_cell.angle_gamma   90.00
#
_symmetry.space_group_name_H-M   'P 1'
#
loop_
_entity.id
_entity.type
_entity.pdbx_description
1 polymer ?
#
loop_
_entity_poly.entity_id
_entity_poly.type
_entity_poly.pdbx_seq_one_letter_code
_entity_poly.pdbx_strand_id
1 'polypeptide(L)'
;GNCGESASIDVLNTKQKWEKQGIGTNVVYLVGHGSIRREVMGNAPRKATLEEIEKMKSLTRKAMEEGAWGMSTGLEYIPGRFADTEEVIEIIRVVAEYNGIHTTHMRDEAGRIIEAIKEIIRITEKTGVRSIISHLKVTGKNNWGLMKKAVQTIADARSRRIYITADQYPYIKSAPIGLLSTFLEIPKDMQPLSKLRAQVYRNQWPEKDREKALAAYHRELIKALKDKEKRDMIKQLTVKGRPNDPSAVAMWGWHDFTILVAPKNKHLEGKNFIDIARELGRD
;
A
#
# COMPACT_ATOMS: atom_id res chain seq x y z
N GLY A 1 12.35 3.54 5.76
CA GLY A 1 11.32 2.65 5.20
C GLY A 1 9.97 3.06 5.73
N ASN A 2 8.94 2.97 4.90
CA ASN A 2 7.57 3.24 5.29
C ASN A 2 6.64 2.24 4.57
N CYS A 3 5.65 1.71 5.28
CA CYS A 3 4.66 0.76 4.75
C CYS A 3 5.26 -0.41 3.94
N GLY A 4 6.41 -0.95 4.35
CA GLY A 4 7.03 -2.11 3.69
C GLY A 4 8.02 -1.76 2.58
N GLU A 5 8.11 -0.51 2.16
CA GLU A 5 9.07 -0.07 1.15
C GLU A 5 10.20 0.79 1.75
N SER A 6 11.33 0.81 1.08
CA SER A 6 12.50 1.59 1.44
C SER A 6 13.14 2.17 0.17
N ALA A 7 13.79 3.33 0.29
CA ALA A 7 14.43 3.97 -0.85
C ALA A 7 15.54 3.10 -1.46
N SER A 8 16.22 2.33 -0.60
CA SER A 8 17.21 1.32 -0.95
C SER A 8 17.29 0.27 0.16
N ILE A 9 17.66 -0.96 -0.19
CA ILE A 9 18.06 -1.99 0.78
C ILE A 9 19.54 -1.89 1.17
N ASP A 10 20.34 -1.12 0.40
CA ASP A 10 21.72 -0.73 0.74
C ASP A 10 21.67 0.48 1.67
N VAL A 11 21.69 0.19 2.97
CA VAL A 11 21.52 1.18 4.04
C VAL A 11 22.80 2.00 4.19
N LEU A 12 23.96 1.36 4.06
CA LEU A 12 25.26 2.01 4.21
C LEU A 12 25.46 3.10 3.14
N ASN A 13 25.21 2.77 1.86
CA ASN A 13 25.34 3.75 0.79
C ASN A 13 24.31 4.89 0.93
N THR A 14 23.08 4.58 1.37
CA THR A 14 22.05 5.59 1.65
C THR A 14 22.52 6.56 2.73
N LYS A 15 23.04 6.01 3.83
CA LYS A 15 23.60 6.80 4.95
C LYS A 15 24.77 7.67 4.49
N GLN A 16 25.76 7.11 3.81
CA GLN A 16 26.93 7.84 3.32
C GLN A 16 26.55 8.97 2.36
N LYS A 17 25.58 8.72 1.47
CA LYS A 17 25.05 9.74 0.57
C LYS A 17 24.43 10.90 1.34
N TRP A 18 23.60 10.59 2.35
CA TRP A 18 22.94 11.61 3.18
C TRP A 18 23.91 12.40 4.04
N GLU A 19 24.92 11.75 4.62
CA GLU A 19 25.98 12.42 5.38
C GLU A 19 26.80 13.36 4.48
N LYS A 20 27.16 12.92 3.27
CA LYS A 20 27.94 13.73 2.31
C LYS A 20 27.18 14.96 1.81
N GLN A 21 25.90 14.81 1.49
CA GLN A 21 25.10 15.90 0.91
C GLN A 21 24.51 16.85 1.98
N GLY A 22 24.42 16.40 3.24
CA GLY A 22 23.65 17.05 4.29
C GLY A 22 22.14 16.84 4.11
N ILE A 23 21.42 16.62 5.20
CA ILE A 23 19.95 16.48 5.19
C ILE A 23 19.32 17.46 6.18
N GLY A 24 18.15 18.00 5.84
CA GLY A 24 17.51 19.05 6.64
C GLY A 24 16.97 18.61 8.00
N THR A 25 16.72 17.30 8.17
CA THR A 25 16.23 16.72 9.43
C THR A 25 17.03 15.46 9.75
N ASN A 26 17.09 15.11 11.05
CA ASN A 26 17.57 13.79 11.46
C ASN A 26 16.70 12.68 10.83
N VAL A 27 17.32 11.53 10.51
CA VAL A 27 16.60 10.39 9.93
C VAL A 27 16.89 9.11 10.69
N VAL A 28 15.82 8.39 11.02
CA VAL A 28 15.85 7.01 11.52
C VAL A 28 15.45 6.10 10.36
N TYR A 29 16.40 5.33 9.82
CA TYR A 29 16.15 4.50 8.65
C TYR A 29 15.62 3.12 9.04
N LEU A 30 14.52 2.71 8.40
CA LEU A 30 14.01 1.34 8.45
C LEU A 30 14.16 0.68 7.09
N VAL A 31 14.58 -0.58 7.05
CA VAL A 31 14.55 -1.37 5.81
C VAL A 31 13.13 -1.87 5.54
N GLY A 32 12.73 -1.97 4.27
CA GLY A 32 11.40 -2.44 3.89
C GLY A 32 11.35 -3.95 3.66
N HIS A 33 10.44 -4.67 4.33
CA HIS A 33 10.19 -6.10 4.04
C HIS A 33 9.79 -6.31 2.58
N GLY A 34 8.93 -5.44 2.03
CA GLY A 34 8.53 -5.47 0.63
C GLY A 34 9.72 -5.26 -0.31
N SER A 35 10.63 -4.34 0.01
CA SER A 35 11.86 -4.13 -0.77
C SER A 35 12.81 -5.34 -0.72
N ILE A 36 13.05 -5.91 0.46
CA ILE A 36 13.87 -7.13 0.64
C ILE A 36 13.26 -8.31 -0.11
N ARG A 37 11.95 -8.50 0.01
CA ARG A 37 11.23 -9.57 -0.68
C ARG A 37 11.31 -9.39 -2.20
N ARG A 38 11.17 -8.16 -2.68
CA ARG A 38 11.30 -7.84 -4.10
C ARG A 38 12.70 -8.15 -4.65
N GLU A 39 13.73 -7.91 -3.85
CA GLU A 39 15.11 -8.27 -4.22
C GLU A 39 15.28 -9.79 -4.43
N VAL A 40 14.70 -10.60 -3.53
CA VAL A 40 14.90 -12.06 -3.56
C VAL A 40 14.02 -12.75 -4.60
N MET A 41 12.77 -12.33 -4.75
CA MET A 41 11.76 -13.06 -5.53
C MET A 41 10.89 -12.17 -6.44
N GLY A 42 11.22 -10.89 -6.57
CA GLY A 42 10.41 -9.93 -7.32
C GLY A 42 8.99 -9.80 -6.76
N ASN A 43 8.02 -9.65 -7.66
CA ASN A 43 6.60 -9.53 -7.32
C ASN A 43 5.85 -10.86 -7.39
N ALA A 44 6.53 -11.98 -7.12
CA ALA A 44 5.94 -13.31 -7.26
C ALA A 44 4.70 -13.48 -6.35
N PRO A 45 3.53 -13.84 -6.92
CA PRO A 45 2.27 -13.94 -6.19
C PRO A 45 2.12 -15.28 -5.43
N ARG A 46 3.13 -15.63 -4.65
CA ARG A 46 3.21 -16.86 -3.86
C ARG A 46 3.97 -16.62 -2.57
N LYS A 47 3.85 -17.55 -1.61
CA LYS A 47 4.71 -17.60 -0.43
C LYS A 47 6.18 -17.79 -0.81
N ALA A 48 7.09 -17.27 0.01
CA ALA A 48 8.51 -17.55 -0.13
C ALA A 48 8.83 -19.02 0.23
N THR A 49 9.83 -19.60 -0.45
CA THR A 49 10.41 -20.88 -0.02
C THR A 49 11.32 -20.67 1.20
N LEU A 50 11.74 -21.74 1.85
CA LEU A 50 12.66 -21.66 2.99
C LEU A 50 14.00 -21.02 2.58
N GLU A 51 14.52 -21.34 1.39
CA GLU A 51 15.76 -20.76 0.89
C GLU A 51 15.61 -19.26 0.61
N GLU A 52 14.45 -18.83 0.11
CA GLU A 52 14.14 -17.41 -0.08
C GLU A 52 14.00 -16.68 1.25
N ILE A 53 13.39 -17.31 2.27
CA ILE A 53 13.33 -16.77 3.63
C ILE A 53 14.73 -16.57 4.21
N GLU A 54 15.63 -17.54 4.07
CA GLU A 54 17.02 -17.40 4.55
C GLU A 54 17.78 -16.29 3.81
N LYS A 55 17.56 -16.12 2.51
CA LYS A 55 18.11 -14.97 1.77
C LYS A 55 17.56 -13.64 2.30
N MET A 56 16.25 -13.55 2.55
CA MET A 56 15.64 -12.35 3.13
C MET A 56 16.16 -12.05 4.54
N LYS A 57 16.38 -13.07 5.37
CA LYS A 57 17.02 -12.95 6.69
C LYS A 57 18.44 -12.41 6.59
N SER A 58 19.23 -12.92 5.64
CA SER A 58 20.60 -12.44 5.39
C SER A 58 20.63 -10.96 4.97
N LEU A 59 19.77 -10.55 4.04
CA LEU A 59 19.64 -9.14 3.64
C LEU A 59 19.17 -8.25 4.79
N THR A 60 18.26 -8.76 5.63
CA THR A 60 17.79 -8.06 6.83
C THR A 60 18.94 -7.86 7.81
N ARG A 61 19.73 -8.91 8.06
CA ARG A 61 20.90 -8.86 8.94
C ARG A 61 21.90 -7.80 8.48
N LYS A 62 22.25 -7.84 7.20
CA LYS A 62 23.11 -6.84 6.57
C LYS A 62 22.57 -5.41 6.77
N ALA A 63 21.28 -5.18 6.51
CA ALA A 63 20.67 -3.86 6.68
C ALA A 63 20.74 -3.36 8.14
N MET A 64 20.54 -4.24 9.14
CA MET A 64 20.68 -3.90 10.55
C MET A 64 22.14 -3.57 10.92
N GLU A 65 23.11 -4.35 10.43
CA GLU A 65 24.55 -4.12 10.61
C GLU A 65 25.03 -2.80 9.98
N GLU A 66 24.42 -2.42 8.86
CA GLU A 66 24.67 -1.15 8.18
C GLU A 66 24.01 0.07 8.87
N GLY A 67 23.22 -0.17 9.93
CA GLY A 67 22.67 0.88 10.78
C GLY A 67 21.18 1.16 10.60
N ALA A 68 20.41 0.24 9.99
CA ALA A 68 18.96 0.31 10.06
C ALA A 68 18.50 0.17 11.51
N TRP A 69 17.54 1.00 11.91
CA TRP A 69 16.93 0.95 13.24
C TRP A 69 15.84 -0.11 13.39
N GLY A 70 15.54 -0.81 12.29
CA GLY A 70 14.49 -1.81 12.26
C GLY A 70 13.92 -2.01 10.87
N MET A 71 12.71 -2.56 10.83
CA MET A 71 12.02 -2.93 9.60
C MET A 71 10.61 -2.36 9.55
N SER A 72 10.18 -1.98 8.35
CA SER A 72 8.77 -1.73 8.05
C SER A 72 8.17 -2.87 7.22
N THR A 73 6.91 -3.24 7.49
CA THR A 73 6.13 -4.18 6.67
C THR A 73 4.94 -3.49 6.02
N GLY A 74 4.50 -4.02 4.88
CA GLY A 74 3.39 -3.52 4.08
C GLY A 74 2.53 -4.67 3.57
N LEU A 75 1.76 -5.26 4.47
CA LEU A 75 1.10 -6.55 4.22
C LEU A 75 -0.17 -6.43 3.35
N GLU A 76 -0.63 -5.21 3.08
CA GLU A 76 -1.68 -4.97 2.08
C GLU A 76 -1.12 -4.91 0.64
N TYR A 77 0.16 -4.55 0.49
CA TYR A 77 0.78 -4.19 -0.79
C TYR A 77 1.65 -5.30 -1.38
N ILE A 78 1.81 -5.31 -2.70
CA ILE A 78 2.74 -6.22 -3.37
C ILE A 78 4.19 -5.70 -3.18
N PRO A 79 5.15 -6.56 -2.78
CA PRO A 79 5.03 -8.03 -2.70
C PRO A 79 4.61 -8.59 -1.32
N GLY A 80 4.59 -7.78 -0.26
CA GLY A 80 4.29 -8.22 1.11
C GLY A 80 2.92 -8.89 1.30
N ARG A 81 1.94 -8.61 0.43
CA ARG A 81 0.59 -9.20 0.43
C ARG A 81 0.59 -10.72 0.38
N PHE A 82 1.61 -11.31 -0.25
CA PHE A 82 1.73 -12.77 -0.41
C PHE A 82 2.57 -13.43 0.69
N ALA A 83 3.18 -12.65 1.57
CA ALA A 83 3.86 -13.17 2.75
C ALA A 83 2.83 -13.66 3.76
N ASP A 84 3.02 -14.87 4.29
CA ASP A 84 2.26 -15.32 5.44
C ASP A 84 2.91 -14.86 6.75
N THR A 85 2.22 -15.06 7.87
CA THR A 85 2.70 -14.59 9.15
C THR A 85 3.99 -15.29 9.59
N GLU A 86 4.24 -16.54 9.16
CA GLU A 86 5.50 -17.23 9.50
C GLU A 86 6.70 -16.61 8.79
N GLU A 87 6.58 -16.29 7.50
CA GLU A 87 7.60 -15.55 6.75
C GLU A 87 7.97 -14.25 7.50
N VAL A 88 6.95 -13.49 7.93
CA VAL A 88 7.16 -12.23 8.64
C VAL A 88 7.81 -12.46 10.01
N ILE A 89 7.38 -13.47 10.77
CA ILE A 89 8.00 -13.81 12.07
C ILE A 89 9.48 -14.14 11.90
N GLU A 90 9.84 -15.00 10.94
CA GLU A 90 11.22 -15.42 10.71
C GLU A 90 12.15 -14.25 10.37
N ILE A 91 11.66 -13.29 9.59
CA ILE A 91 12.42 -12.10 9.22
C ILE A 91 12.50 -11.10 10.40
N ILE A 92 11.40 -10.88 11.11
CA ILE A 92 11.33 -9.93 12.24
C ILE A 92 12.13 -10.44 13.46
N ARG A 93 12.35 -11.76 13.60
CA ARG A 93 13.31 -12.31 14.58
C ARG A 93 14.70 -11.71 14.41
N VAL A 94 15.18 -11.59 13.17
CA VAL A 94 16.48 -10.96 12.89
C VAL A 94 16.48 -9.51 13.37
N VAL A 95 15.41 -8.76 13.14
CA VAL A 95 15.30 -7.36 13.62
C VAL A 95 15.37 -7.27 15.14
N ALA A 96 14.73 -8.22 15.84
CA ALA A 96 14.73 -8.27 17.30
C ALA A 96 16.13 -8.56 17.88
N GLU A 97 16.97 -9.36 17.21
CA GLU A 97 18.37 -9.62 17.61
C GLU A 97 19.20 -8.33 17.75
N TYR A 98 18.87 -7.29 16.96
CA TYR A 98 19.54 -5.99 16.99
C TYR A 98 18.78 -4.94 17.84
N ASN A 99 17.80 -5.38 18.65
CA ASN A 99 16.92 -4.49 19.42
C ASN A 99 16.18 -3.45 18.54
N GLY A 100 15.95 -3.80 17.27
CA GLY A 100 15.28 -2.93 16.30
C GLY A 100 13.78 -2.79 16.55
N ILE A 101 13.15 -1.89 15.80
CA ILE A 101 11.69 -1.72 15.81
C ILE A 101 11.04 -2.37 14.58
N HIS A 102 9.79 -2.78 14.74
CA HIS A 102 8.93 -3.23 13.65
C HIS A 102 7.81 -2.22 13.46
N THR A 103 7.74 -1.60 12.29
CA THR A 103 6.58 -0.77 11.89
C THR A 103 5.75 -1.53 10.87
N THR A 104 4.43 -1.34 10.84
CA THR A 104 3.59 -2.11 9.94
C THR A 104 2.41 -1.32 9.40
N HIS A 105 2.32 -1.29 8.07
CA HIS A 105 1.04 -1.16 7.38
C HIS A 105 0.41 -2.56 7.37
N MET A 106 -0.64 -2.71 8.17
CA MET A 106 -1.28 -4.00 8.45
C MET A 106 -1.91 -4.62 7.20
N ARG A 107 -2.22 -5.92 7.27
CA ARG A 107 -2.79 -6.66 6.14
C ARG A 107 -4.19 -6.18 5.72
N ASP A 108 -4.94 -5.63 6.68
CA ASP A 108 -6.31 -5.16 6.47
C ASP A 108 -6.58 -4.00 7.43
N GLU A 109 -7.06 -2.88 6.88
CA GLU A 109 -7.51 -1.71 7.65
C GLU A 109 -9.03 -1.51 7.54
N ALA A 110 -9.75 -2.53 7.06
CA ALA A 110 -11.17 -2.50 6.76
C ALA A 110 -11.90 -3.53 7.65
N GLY A 111 -12.67 -4.44 7.05
CA GLY A 111 -13.53 -5.37 7.79
C GLY A 111 -12.79 -6.41 8.62
N ARG A 112 -11.49 -6.65 8.36
CA ARG A 112 -10.66 -7.64 9.09
C ARG A 112 -9.54 -6.99 9.92
N ILE A 113 -9.73 -5.74 10.32
CA ILE A 113 -8.74 -4.99 11.09
C ILE A 113 -8.38 -5.68 12.42
N ILE A 114 -9.33 -6.36 13.07
CA ILE A 114 -9.07 -7.02 14.36
C ILE A 114 -8.16 -8.23 14.16
N GLU A 115 -8.40 -9.00 13.12
CA GLU A 115 -7.55 -10.12 12.69
C GLU A 115 -6.16 -9.62 12.32
N ALA A 116 -6.08 -8.49 11.60
CA ALA A 116 -4.80 -7.88 11.24
C ALA A 116 -4.01 -7.40 12.48
N ILE A 117 -4.67 -6.77 13.46
CA ILE A 117 -4.03 -6.39 14.73
C ILE A 117 -3.55 -7.63 15.50
N LYS A 118 -4.36 -8.70 15.54
CA LYS A 118 -3.96 -9.98 16.16
C LYS A 118 -2.75 -10.61 15.47
N GLU A 119 -2.63 -10.47 14.15
CA GLU A 119 -1.42 -10.88 13.42
C GLU A 119 -0.18 -10.14 13.95
N ILE A 120 -0.28 -8.82 14.14
CA ILE A 120 0.84 -8.02 14.66
C ILE A 120 1.17 -8.39 16.12
N ILE A 121 0.15 -8.59 16.96
CA ILE A 121 0.34 -9.06 18.35
C ILE A 121 1.09 -10.38 18.36
N ARG A 122 0.70 -11.34 17.51
CA ARG A 122 1.38 -12.63 17.40
C ARG A 122 2.85 -12.47 16.96
N ILE A 123 3.12 -11.62 15.97
CA ILE A 123 4.49 -11.32 15.53
C ILE A 123 5.30 -10.75 16.71
N THR A 124 4.76 -9.76 17.43
CA THR A 124 5.41 -9.15 18.60
C THR A 124 5.68 -10.17 19.70
N GLU A 125 4.71 -11.01 20.05
CA GLU A 125 4.86 -12.06 21.06
C GLU A 125 5.93 -13.10 20.68
N LYS A 126 5.98 -13.51 19.41
CA LYS A 126 6.88 -14.58 18.94
C LYS A 126 8.32 -14.11 18.73
N THR A 127 8.55 -12.82 18.64
CA THR A 127 9.86 -12.22 18.32
C THR A 127 10.43 -11.36 19.44
N GLY A 128 9.57 -10.84 20.34
CA GLY A 128 9.97 -9.86 21.35
C GLY A 128 10.26 -8.46 20.79
N VAL A 129 10.05 -8.23 19.48
CA VAL A 129 10.28 -6.94 18.85
C VAL A 129 9.34 -5.88 19.43
N ARG A 130 9.70 -4.60 19.31
CA ARG A 130 8.78 -3.48 19.59
C ARG A 130 8.01 -3.14 18.31
N SER A 131 6.70 -3.37 18.31
CA SER A 131 5.84 -3.13 17.13
C SER A 131 5.11 -1.79 17.20
N ILE A 132 5.00 -1.13 16.05
CA ILE A 132 4.25 0.11 15.85
C ILE A 132 3.31 -0.10 14.65
N ILE A 133 2.00 -0.05 14.90
CA ILE A 133 1.00 -0.02 13.83
C ILE A 133 1.03 1.36 13.21
N SER A 134 1.44 1.44 11.94
CA SER A 134 1.47 2.70 11.21
C SER A 134 0.05 3.16 10.92
N HIS A 135 -0.18 4.47 11.03
CA HIS A 135 -1.38 5.20 10.63
C HIS A 135 -2.70 4.45 10.90
N LEU A 136 -2.92 4.04 12.16
CA LEU A 136 -4.07 3.25 12.57
C LEU A 136 -5.38 3.94 12.16
N LYS A 137 -6.17 3.24 11.37
CA LYS A 137 -7.45 3.74 10.84
C LYS A 137 -8.41 2.57 10.60
N VAL A 138 -9.68 2.90 10.43
CA VAL A 138 -10.69 1.97 9.90
C VAL A 138 -11.25 2.56 8.62
N THR A 139 -11.08 1.87 7.50
CA THR A 139 -11.50 2.31 6.17
C THR A 139 -12.82 1.67 5.75
N GLY A 140 -13.59 2.37 4.91
CA GLY A 140 -14.88 1.92 4.40
C GLY A 140 -16.04 2.18 5.38
N LYS A 141 -17.14 2.74 4.86
CA LYS A 141 -18.30 3.16 5.65
C LYS A 141 -18.90 2.03 6.49
N ASN A 142 -18.95 0.83 5.93
CA ASN A 142 -19.51 -0.36 6.60
C ASN A 142 -18.70 -0.80 7.83
N ASN A 143 -17.47 -0.30 7.99
CA ASN A 143 -16.58 -0.67 9.08
C ASN A 143 -16.54 0.38 10.19
N TRP A 144 -17.21 1.53 10.00
CA TRP A 144 -17.23 2.60 11.00
C TRP A 144 -17.73 2.08 12.36
N GLY A 145 -17.02 2.47 13.42
CA GLY A 145 -17.25 1.96 14.77
C GLY A 145 -16.28 0.87 15.23
N LEU A 146 -15.63 0.13 14.30
CA LEU A 146 -14.65 -0.90 14.66
C LEU A 146 -13.41 -0.34 15.39
N MET A 147 -13.14 0.96 15.30
CA MET A 147 -11.98 1.58 15.95
C MET A 147 -11.96 1.37 17.47
N LYS A 148 -13.13 1.38 18.12
CA LYS A 148 -13.23 1.09 19.56
C LYS A 148 -12.64 -0.30 19.89
N LYS A 149 -13.01 -1.30 19.10
CA LYS A 149 -12.53 -2.68 19.25
C LYS A 149 -11.06 -2.82 18.87
N ALA A 150 -10.60 -2.09 17.84
CA ALA A 150 -9.20 -2.04 17.45
C ALA A 150 -8.31 -1.52 18.59
N VAL A 151 -8.66 -0.38 19.17
CA VAL A 151 -7.93 0.22 20.31
C VAL A 151 -7.97 -0.70 21.53
N GLN A 152 -9.13 -1.30 21.84
CA GLN A 152 -9.23 -2.26 22.95
C GLN A 152 -8.31 -3.47 22.74
N THR A 153 -8.25 -4.02 21.52
CA THR A 153 -7.39 -5.16 21.20
C THR A 153 -5.90 -4.84 21.42
N ILE A 154 -5.48 -3.61 21.08
CA ILE A 154 -4.11 -3.12 21.33
C ILE A 154 -3.88 -2.95 22.85
N ALA A 155 -4.84 -2.37 23.57
CA ALA A 155 -4.76 -2.19 25.02
C ALA A 155 -4.66 -3.53 25.78
N ASP A 156 -5.42 -4.54 25.35
CA ASP A 156 -5.40 -5.90 25.93
C ASP A 156 -4.07 -6.62 25.66
N ALA A 157 -3.39 -6.34 24.56
CA ALA A 157 -2.04 -6.84 24.34
C ALA A 157 -1.02 -6.16 25.26
N ARG A 158 -1.13 -4.83 25.42
CA ARG A 158 -0.25 -4.04 26.29
C ARG A 158 -0.40 -4.44 27.76
N SER A 159 -1.60 -4.76 28.24
CA SER A 159 -1.81 -5.25 29.63
C SER A 159 -1.10 -6.59 29.89
N ARG A 160 -0.84 -7.37 28.84
CA ARG A 160 -0.04 -8.60 28.87
C ARG A 160 1.46 -8.35 28.60
N ARG A 161 1.92 -7.10 28.71
CA ARG A 161 3.32 -6.64 28.52
C ARG A 161 3.86 -6.82 27.10
N ILE A 162 2.99 -6.87 26.09
CA ILE A 162 3.39 -6.92 24.69
C ILE A 162 3.61 -5.49 24.20
N TYR A 163 4.81 -5.19 23.71
CA TYR A 163 5.15 -3.85 23.24
C TYR A 163 4.57 -3.59 21.85
N ILE A 164 3.33 -3.10 21.84
CA ILE A 164 2.64 -2.65 20.64
C ILE A 164 2.11 -1.23 20.86
N THR A 165 2.39 -0.34 19.91
CA THR A 165 1.88 1.03 19.83
C THR A 165 1.28 1.29 18.46
N ALA A 166 0.70 2.47 18.26
CA ALA A 166 0.24 2.93 16.97
C ALA A 166 0.48 4.43 16.81
N ASP A 167 0.62 4.89 15.56
CA ASP A 167 0.59 6.30 15.19
C ASP A 167 -0.63 6.62 14.33
N GLN A 168 -0.93 7.91 14.16
CA GLN A 168 -2.01 8.39 13.33
C GLN A 168 -1.68 9.79 12.78
N TYR A 169 -2.27 10.13 11.64
CA TYR A 169 -2.34 11.50 11.14
C TYR A 169 -3.74 12.10 11.41
N PRO A 170 -3.86 13.41 11.72
CA PRO A 170 -5.11 14.03 12.12
C PRO A 170 -5.99 14.41 10.92
N TYR A 171 -6.20 13.49 9.99
CA TYR A 171 -7.02 13.70 8.80
C TYR A 171 -8.01 12.55 8.62
N ILE A 172 -9.20 12.89 8.12
CA ILE A 172 -10.26 11.92 7.82
C ILE A 172 -10.08 11.20 6.48
N LYS A 173 -9.03 11.55 5.71
CA LYS A 173 -8.73 10.98 4.39
C LYS A 173 -7.32 10.41 4.37
N SER A 174 -7.18 9.22 3.79
CA SER A 174 -5.89 8.71 3.34
C SER A 174 -5.53 9.30 1.99
N ALA A 175 -4.25 9.22 1.60
CA ALA A 175 -3.77 9.77 0.33
C ALA A 175 -3.08 8.71 -0.57
N PRO A 176 -3.75 7.60 -0.92
CA PRO A 176 -3.27 6.78 -2.04
C PRO A 176 -3.40 7.61 -3.33
N ILE A 177 -2.29 7.90 -3.99
CA ILE A 177 -2.27 8.64 -5.25
C ILE A 177 -2.33 7.65 -6.41
N GLY A 178 -3.24 7.88 -7.35
CA GLY A 178 -3.40 7.07 -8.55
C GLY A 178 -3.78 7.90 -9.77
N LEU A 179 -3.63 7.31 -10.95
CA LEU A 179 -4.11 7.94 -12.17
C LEU A 179 -5.64 7.87 -12.22
N LEU A 180 -6.30 8.86 -12.81
CA LEU A 180 -7.76 8.79 -13.04
C LEU A 180 -8.16 7.52 -13.81
N SER A 181 -7.29 7.03 -14.70
CA SER A 181 -7.52 5.79 -15.45
C SER A 181 -7.53 4.52 -14.59
N THR A 182 -6.93 4.54 -13.40
CA THR A 182 -6.95 3.41 -12.45
C THR A 182 -8.12 3.50 -11.47
N PHE A 183 -8.76 4.67 -11.39
CA PHE A 183 -9.97 4.88 -10.59
C PHE A 183 -11.22 4.32 -11.30
N LEU A 184 -11.27 4.36 -12.64
CA LEU A 184 -12.39 3.86 -13.41
C LEU A 184 -12.41 2.32 -13.45
N GLU A 185 -13.55 1.72 -13.13
CA GLU A 185 -13.75 0.29 -13.21
C GLU A 185 -14.11 -0.13 -14.64
N ILE A 186 -13.11 -0.64 -15.36
CA ILE A 186 -13.27 -1.10 -16.74
C ILE A 186 -13.63 -2.61 -16.75
N PRO A 187 -14.59 -3.05 -17.59
CA PRO A 187 -14.87 -4.48 -17.77
C PRO A 187 -13.59 -5.27 -18.11
N LYS A 188 -13.48 -6.49 -17.57
CA LYS A 188 -12.23 -7.26 -17.65
C LYS A 188 -11.91 -7.73 -19.07
N ASP A 189 -12.94 -7.92 -19.86
CA ASP A 189 -12.99 -8.46 -21.22
C ASP A 189 -13.11 -7.38 -22.31
N MET A 190 -13.30 -6.10 -21.95
CA MET A 190 -13.43 -5.00 -22.92
C MET A 190 -12.18 -4.86 -23.78
N GLN A 191 -12.26 -5.24 -25.06
CA GLN A 191 -11.17 -5.07 -26.01
C GLN A 191 -11.18 -3.67 -26.65
N PRO A 192 -10.01 -3.11 -27.00
CA PRO A 192 -8.65 -3.65 -26.79
C PRO A 192 -8.07 -3.38 -25.39
N LEU A 193 -8.83 -2.73 -24.50
CA LEU A 193 -8.38 -2.28 -23.18
C LEU A 193 -7.87 -3.43 -22.29
N SER A 194 -8.51 -4.60 -22.33
CA SER A 194 -8.10 -5.79 -21.59
C SER A 194 -6.67 -6.22 -21.94
N LYS A 195 -6.34 -6.29 -23.24
CA LYS A 195 -5.00 -6.66 -23.73
C LYS A 195 -3.96 -5.62 -23.32
N LEU A 196 -4.28 -4.33 -23.50
CA LEU A 196 -3.39 -3.22 -23.15
C LEU A 196 -3.13 -3.18 -21.64
N ARG A 197 -4.17 -3.40 -20.81
CA ARG A 197 -4.05 -3.50 -19.35
C ARG A 197 -3.08 -4.62 -18.95
N ALA A 198 -3.17 -5.78 -19.57
CA ALA A 198 -2.26 -6.90 -19.33
C ALA A 198 -0.80 -6.60 -19.72
N GLN A 199 -0.55 -5.66 -20.64
CA GLN A 199 0.80 -5.19 -20.98
C GLN A 199 1.32 -4.17 -19.98
N VAL A 200 0.49 -3.19 -19.59
CA VAL A 200 0.84 -2.15 -18.61
C VAL A 200 1.25 -2.77 -17.27
N TYR A 201 0.49 -3.75 -16.78
CA TYR A 201 0.71 -4.36 -15.46
C TYR A 201 1.55 -5.64 -15.50
N ARG A 202 2.23 -5.95 -16.62
CA ARG A 202 3.16 -7.09 -16.68
C ARG A 202 4.45 -6.74 -15.96
N ASN A 203 4.81 -7.52 -14.93
CA ASN A 203 5.90 -7.25 -13.99
C ASN A 203 7.34 -7.27 -14.55
N GLN A 204 7.55 -7.32 -15.87
CA GLN A 204 8.88 -7.50 -16.49
C GLN A 204 9.13 -6.64 -17.75
N TRP A 205 8.32 -5.61 -18.00
CA TRP A 205 8.51 -4.76 -19.19
C TRP A 205 9.46 -3.58 -18.92
N PRO A 206 10.35 -3.23 -19.88
CA PRO A 206 11.11 -1.99 -19.83
C PRO A 206 10.17 -0.79 -19.65
N GLU A 207 10.61 0.20 -18.86
CA GLU A 207 9.81 1.38 -18.51
C GLU A 207 9.21 2.08 -19.74
N LYS A 208 10.03 2.29 -20.78
CA LYS A 208 9.60 2.89 -22.06
C LYS A 208 8.46 2.15 -22.74
N ASP A 209 8.42 0.83 -22.65
CA ASP A 209 7.37 0.03 -23.29
C ASP A 209 6.08 0.06 -22.47
N ARG A 210 6.19 0.16 -21.14
CA ARG A 210 5.03 0.42 -20.27
C ARG A 210 4.41 1.79 -20.53
N GLU A 211 5.23 2.83 -20.70
CA GLU A 211 4.73 4.17 -21.04
C GLU A 211 3.98 4.17 -22.39
N LYS A 212 4.52 3.49 -23.41
CA LYS A 212 3.83 3.33 -24.70
C LYS A 212 2.51 2.59 -24.56
N ALA A 213 2.50 1.49 -23.80
CA ALA A 213 1.29 0.71 -23.55
C ALA A 213 0.25 1.53 -22.77
N LEU A 214 0.67 2.33 -21.79
CA LEU A 214 -0.20 3.20 -20.99
C LEU A 214 -0.79 4.32 -21.85
N ALA A 215 0.02 4.95 -22.71
CA ALA A 215 -0.47 5.96 -23.65
C ALA A 215 -1.48 5.38 -24.65
N ALA A 216 -1.25 4.15 -25.13
CA ALA A 216 -2.21 3.43 -25.97
C ALA A 216 -3.49 3.11 -25.21
N TYR A 217 -3.38 2.64 -23.96
CA TYR A 217 -4.52 2.38 -23.08
C TYR A 217 -5.37 3.64 -22.88
N HIS A 218 -4.76 4.79 -22.60
CA HIS A 218 -5.48 6.06 -22.45
C HIS A 218 -6.20 6.49 -23.74
N ARG A 219 -5.58 6.33 -24.91
CA ARG A 219 -6.25 6.63 -26.19
C ARG A 219 -7.49 5.78 -26.40
N GLU A 220 -7.39 4.47 -26.16
CA GLU A 220 -8.52 3.55 -26.32
C GLU A 220 -9.59 3.77 -25.24
N LEU A 221 -9.19 4.15 -24.02
CA LEU A 221 -10.13 4.49 -22.95
C LEU A 221 -10.93 5.73 -23.30
N ILE A 222 -10.30 6.77 -23.86
CA ILE A 222 -11.01 7.97 -24.33
C ILE A 222 -12.03 7.60 -25.43
N LYS A 223 -11.68 6.71 -26.36
CA LYS A 223 -12.64 6.22 -27.38
C LYS A 223 -13.81 5.49 -26.72
N ALA A 224 -13.55 4.60 -25.77
CA ALA A 224 -14.58 3.88 -25.04
C ALA A 224 -15.50 4.81 -24.24
N LEU A 225 -14.97 5.89 -23.64
CA LEU A 225 -15.77 6.86 -22.90
C LEU A 225 -16.62 7.77 -23.81
N LYS A 226 -16.27 7.92 -25.09
CA LYS A 226 -17.10 8.63 -26.08
C LYS A 226 -18.31 7.79 -26.50
N ASP A 227 -18.13 6.48 -26.59
CA ASP A 227 -19.20 5.51 -26.84
C ASP A 227 -20.17 5.46 -25.65
N LYS A 228 -21.48 5.60 -25.91
CA LYS A 228 -22.49 5.72 -24.85
C LYS A 228 -22.65 4.42 -24.06
N GLU A 229 -22.75 3.28 -24.76
CA GLU A 229 -22.98 1.99 -24.12
C GLU A 229 -21.79 1.59 -23.25
N LYS A 230 -20.57 1.73 -23.80
CA LYS A 230 -19.35 1.45 -23.04
C LYS A 230 -19.17 2.38 -21.86
N ARG A 231 -19.46 3.68 -22.03
CA ARG A 231 -19.41 4.65 -20.93
C ARG A 231 -20.40 4.31 -19.83
N ASP A 232 -21.62 3.91 -20.17
CA ASP A 232 -22.65 3.56 -19.18
C ASP A 232 -22.26 2.30 -18.40
N MET A 233 -21.69 1.30 -19.06
CA MET A 233 -21.10 0.12 -18.40
C MET A 233 -19.99 0.50 -17.41
N ILE A 234 -19.04 1.34 -17.86
CA ILE A 234 -17.93 1.82 -17.01
C ILE A 234 -18.48 2.63 -15.82
N LYS A 235 -19.49 3.49 -16.03
CA LYS A 235 -20.13 4.28 -14.96
C LYS A 235 -20.75 3.34 -13.92
N GLN A 236 -21.54 2.36 -14.35
CA GLN A 236 -22.19 1.42 -13.42
C GLN A 236 -21.17 0.62 -12.60
N LEU A 237 -20.13 0.09 -13.24
CA LEU A 237 -19.05 -0.61 -12.54
C LEU A 237 -18.27 0.32 -11.61
N THR A 238 -18.01 1.55 -12.01
CA THR A 238 -17.26 2.51 -11.19
C THR A 238 -18.08 2.91 -9.96
N VAL A 239 -19.41 3.01 -10.06
CA VAL A 239 -20.29 3.35 -8.94
C VAL A 239 -20.48 2.17 -7.99
N LYS A 240 -20.68 0.95 -8.51
CA LYS A 240 -21.09 -0.21 -7.71
C LYS A 240 -19.96 -1.18 -7.39
N GLY A 241 -18.97 -1.31 -8.25
CA GLY A 241 -18.00 -2.39 -8.26
C GLY A 241 -18.52 -3.66 -8.93
N ARG A 242 -17.87 -4.78 -8.61
CA ARG A 242 -18.22 -6.14 -9.06
C ARG A 242 -18.85 -6.92 -7.91
N PRO A 243 -19.51 -8.05 -8.18
CA PRO A 243 -19.98 -8.95 -7.12
C PRO A 243 -18.83 -9.31 -6.17
N ASN A 244 -19.02 -9.05 -4.87
CA ASN A 244 -18.04 -9.27 -3.80
C ASN A 244 -16.74 -8.45 -3.90
N ASP A 245 -16.70 -7.42 -4.74
CA ASP A 245 -15.53 -6.56 -4.98
C ASP A 245 -16.03 -5.12 -5.23
N PRO A 246 -16.47 -4.41 -4.16
CA PRO A 246 -17.04 -3.07 -4.28
C PRO A 246 -15.98 -2.09 -4.83
N SER A 247 -16.41 -1.15 -5.67
CA SER A 247 -15.52 -0.14 -6.21
C SER A 247 -15.10 0.86 -5.13
N ALA A 248 -14.06 1.64 -5.43
CA ALA A 248 -13.62 2.73 -4.56
C ALA A 248 -14.78 3.72 -4.26
N VAL A 249 -15.63 4.02 -5.25
CA VAL A 249 -16.82 4.86 -5.06
C VAL A 249 -17.86 4.19 -4.17
N ALA A 250 -18.11 2.88 -4.34
CA ALA A 250 -19.03 2.15 -3.48
C ALA A 250 -18.57 2.16 -2.02
N MET A 251 -17.25 2.06 -1.78
CA MET A 251 -16.67 2.00 -0.43
C MET A 251 -16.60 3.37 0.26
N TRP A 252 -16.22 4.41 -0.48
CA TRP A 252 -15.84 5.72 0.09
C TRP A 252 -16.80 6.82 -0.39
N GLY A 253 -17.17 6.80 -1.67
CA GLY A 253 -18.05 7.77 -2.29
C GLY A 253 -17.30 8.87 -3.01
N TRP A 254 -17.99 9.59 -3.89
CA TRP A 254 -17.39 10.57 -4.80
C TRP A 254 -16.66 11.74 -4.12
N HIS A 255 -17.06 12.10 -2.89
CA HIS A 255 -16.47 13.20 -2.12
C HIS A 255 -15.07 12.90 -1.56
N ASP A 256 -14.66 11.63 -1.56
CA ASP A 256 -13.36 11.22 -1.00
C ASP A 256 -12.19 11.33 -1.99
N PHE A 257 -12.47 11.55 -3.27
CA PHE A 257 -11.43 11.65 -4.30
C PHE A 257 -11.24 13.10 -4.73
N THR A 258 -10.02 13.61 -4.59
CA THR A 258 -9.64 14.98 -4.92
C THR A 258 -8.65 14.99 -6.07
N ILE A 259 -8.81 15.89 -7.02
CA ILE A 259 -7.87 16.06 -8.12
C ILE A 259 -6.66 16.84 -7.60
N LEU A 260 -5.50 16.17 -7.53
CA LEU A 260 -4.25 16.80 -7.09
C LEU A 260 -3.51 17.49 -8.23
N VAL A 261 -3.49 16.86 -9.41
CA VAL A 261 -2.73 17.33 -10.58
C VAL A 261 -3.56 17.10 -11.84
N ALA A 262 -3.83 18.18 -12.57
CA ALA A 262 -4.55 18.18 -13.83
C ALA A 262 -4.00 19.27 -14.75
N PRO A 263 -2.85 19.05 -15.42
CA PRO A 263 -2.12 20.11 -16.12
C PRO A 263 -2.94 20.81 -17.23
N LYS A 264 -3.86 20.08 -17.87
CA LYS A 264 -4.77 20.60 -18.90
C LYS A 264 -6.06 21.22 -18.33
N ASN A 265 -6.38 20.96 -17.07
CA ASN A 265 -7.60 21.40 -16.39
C ASN A 265 -7.29 21.92 -14.98
N LYS A 266 -6.37 22.88 -14.86
CA LYS A 266 -5.89 23.40 -13.56
C LYS A 266 -7.01 23.90 -12.64
N HIS A 267 -8.11 24.39 -13.21
CA HIS A 267 -9.29 24.83 -12.46
C HIS A 267 -10.00 23.70 -11.69
N LEU A 268 -9.65 22.43 -11.94
CA LEU A 268 -10.15 21.28 -11.21
C LEU A 268 -9.25 20.86 -10.04
N GLU A 269 -8.01 21.36 -9.97
CA GLU A 269 -7.07 21.00 -8.91
C GLU A 269 -7.60 21.49 -7.55
N GLY A 270 -7.49 20.63 -6.53
CA GLY A 270 -8.05 20.86 -5.19
C GLY A 270 -9.53 20.53 -5.04
N LYS A 271 -10.25 20.22 -6.13
CA LYS A 271 -11.68 19.90 -6.08
C LYS A 271 -11.91 18.39 -6.02
N ASN A 272 -12.96 17.98 -5.31
CA ASN A 272 -13.47 16.61 -5.37
C ASN A 272 -14.55 16.47 -6.45
N PHE A 273 -14.93 15.24 -6.79
CA PHE A 273 -15.91 15.00 -7.87
C PHE A 273 -17.30 15.58 -7.60
N ILE A 274 -17.72 15.70 -6.33
CA ILE A 274 -19.02 16.30 -5.98
C ILE A 274 -19.00 17.81 -6.21
N ASP A 275 -17.91 18.49 -5.87
CA ASP A 275 -17.80 19.93 -6.11
C ASP A 275 -17.76 20.24 -7.61
N ILE A 276 -17.04 19.41 -8.38
CA ILE A 276 -17.01 19.51 -9.85
C ILE A 276 -18.40 19.28 -10.45
N ALA A 277 -19.12 18.25 -9.98
CA ALA A 277 -20.48 17.95 -10.41
C ALA A 277 -21.43 19.14 -10.19
N ARG A 278 -21.37 19.76 -9.01
CA ARG A 278 -22.15 20.95 -8.66
C ARG A 278 -21.83 22.13 -9.56
N GLU A 279 -20.55 22.43 -9.79
CA GLU A 279 -20.13 23.53 -10.67
C GLU A 279 -20.57 23.33 -12.13
N LEU A 280 -20.55 22.09 -12.61
CA LEU A 280 -20.97 21.75 -13.96
C LEU A 280 -22.48 21.61 -14.13
N GLY A 281 -23.25 21.59 -13.03
CA GLY A 281 -24.68 21.32 -13.03
C GLY A 281 -25.03 19.93 -13.58
N ARG A 282 -24.21 18.92 -13.28
CA ARG A 282 -24.35 17.53 -13.80
C ARG A 282 -24.18 16.52 -12.67
N ASP A 283 -24.91 15.41 -12.75
CA ASP A 283 -24.84 14.26 -11.83
C ASP A 283 -23.94 13.12 -12.37
#